data_AF-A0AAJ2H5B7-F1
#
_entry.id   AF-A0AAJ2H5B7-F1
#
_cell.length_a   1.000
_cell.length_b   1.000
_cell.length_c   1.000
_cell.angle_alpha   90.00
_cell.angle_beta   90.00
_cell.angle_gamma   90.00
#
_symmetry.space_group_name_H-M   'P 1'
#
loop_
_entity.id
_entity.type
_entity.pdbx_description
1 polymer ?
#
loop_
_entity_poly.entity_id
_entity_poly.type
_entity_poly.pdbx_seq_one_letter_code
_entity_poly.pdbx_strand_id
1 'polypeptide(L)'
;YGLAFIAFTYLVINGASNAVNLTDGLDGLAIMPVVMVAAALGVFAYLSGDVRFADYLHIPYVAYSSELVVICSAMVGAGLAFLWFNAHPAEVFMGDVGARALGAMLGT
;
A
#
# COMPACT_ATOMS: atom_id res chain seq x y z
N TYR A 1 26.74 -2.16 4.91
CA TYR A 1 25.34 -2.63 4.92
C TYR A 1 24.39 -1.80 4.04
N GLY A 2 24.65 -0.50 3.81
CA GLY A 2 23.76 0.35 3.01
C GLY A 2 23.48 -0.14 1.57
N LEU A 3 24.49 -0.64 0.84
CA LEU A 3 24.28 -1.14 -0.53
C LEU A 3 23.34 -2.36 -0.61
N ALA A 4 23.43 -3.28 0.36
CA ALA A 4 22.53 -4.42 0.44
C ALA A 4 21.09 -3.97 0.77
N PHE A 5 20.93 -2.97 1.64
CA PHE A 5 19.63 -2.38 1.93
C PHE A 5 19.02 -1.68 0.70
N ILE A 6 19.81 -0.92 -0.06
CA ILE A 6 19.37 -0.28 -1.31
C ILE A 6 18.93 -1.32 -2.35
N ALA A 7 19.70 -2.39 -2.52
CA ALA A 7 19.34 -3.47 -3.43
C ALA A 7 18.04 -4.19 -2.98
N PHE A 8 17.88 -4.38 -1.67
CA PHE A 8 16.68 -5.00 -1.11
C PHE A 8 15.45 -4.11 -1.25
N THR A 9 15.51 -2.81 -0.93
CA THR A 9 14.38 -1.90 -1.11
C THR A 9 13.99 -1.76 -2.58
N TYR A 10 14.97 -1.73 -3.50
CA TYR A 10 14.70 -1.77 -4.93
C TYR A 10 13.91 -3.03 -5.33
N LEU A 11 14.30 -4.20 -4.81
CA LEU A 11 13.60 -5.46 -5.06
C LEU A 11 12.17 -5.43 -4.47
N VAL A 12 11.98 -4.91 -3.26
CA VAL A 12 10.67 -4.81 -2.62
C VAL A 12 9.72 -3.93 -3.45
N ILE A 13 10.16 -2.73 -3.86
CA ILE A 13 9.34 -1.79 -4.62
C ILE A 13 8.97 -2.36 -5.99
N ASN A 14 9.96 -2.88 -6.74
CA ASN A 14 9.70 -3.47 -8.06
C ASN A 14 8.89 -4.77 -7.95
N GLY A 15 9.17 -5.58 -6.94
CA GLY A 15 8.45 -6.82 -6.65
C GLY A 15 6.98 -6.56 -6.36
N ALA A 16 6.68 -5.62 -5.45
CA ALA A 16 5.31 -5.23 -5.12
C ALA A 16 4.57 -4.65 -6.33
N SER A 17 5.22 -3.77 -7.11
CA SER A 17 4.66 -3.19 -8.34
C SER A 17 4.23 -4.25 -9.35
N ASN A 18 5.09 -5.25 -9.59
CA ASN A 18 4.80 -6.33 -10.53
C ASN A 18 3.82 -7.36 -9.95
N ALA A 19 3.84 -7.59 -8.63
CA ALA A 19 2.90 -8.48 -7.97
C ALA A 19 1.46 -7.97 -8.09
N VAL A 20 1.23 -6.67 -7.81
CA VAL A 20 -0.12 -6.07 -7.95
C VAL A 20 -0.59 -6.12 -9.40
N ASN A 21 0.30 -5.83 -10.36
CA ASN A 21 0.01 -5.95 -11.80
C ASN A 21 -0.37 -7.37 -12.21
N LEU A 22 0.34 -8.39 -11.71
CA LEU A 22 0.03 -9.78 -12.01
C LEU A 22 -1.33 -10.23 -11.43
N THR A 23 -1.75 -9.66 -10.31
CA THR A 23 -3.06 -9.95 -9.68
C THR A 23 -4.24 -9.21 -10.34
N ASP A 24 -3.98 -8.23 -11.21
CA ASP A 24 -4.99 -7.39 -11.88
C ASP A 24 -5.57 -8.05 -13.15
N GLY A 25 -5.77 -9.37 -13.10
CA GLY A 25 -6.28 -10.18 -14.22
C GLY A 25 -7.76 -10.53 -14.15
N LEU A 26 -8.43 -10.19 -13.05
CA LEU A 26 -9.86 -10.44 -12.81
C LEU A 26 -10.52 -9.22 -12.15
N ASP A 27 -11.79 -8.99 -12.46
CA ASP A 27 -12.61 -7.89 -11.92
C ASP A 27 -12.55 -7.86 -10.37
N GLY A 28 -12.08 -6.74 -9.82
CA GLY A 28 -12.03 -6.50 -8.37
C GLY A 28 -10.98 -7.31 -7.59
N LEU A 29 -10.19 -8.17 -8.23
CA LEU A 29 -9.27 -9.09 -7.53
C LEU A 29 -8.07 -8.36 -6.93
N ALA A 30 -7.47 -7.40 -7.65
CA ALA A 30 -6.26 -6.71 -7.19
C ALA A 30 -6.55 -5.57 -6.20
N ILE A 31 -7.68 -4.87 -6.36
CA ILE A 31 -7.94 -3.65 -5.58
C ILE A 31 -8.28 -3.93 -4.11
N MET A 32 -8.99 -5.03 -3.83
CA MET A 32 -9.35 -5.40 -2.45
C MET A 32 -8.11 -5.69 -1.58
N PRO A 33 -7.14 -6.53 -2.02
CA PRO A 33 -5.87 -6.70 -1.33
C PRO A 33 -5.13 -5.38 -1.13
N VAL A 34 -5.08 -4.50 -2.14
CA VAL A 34 -4.41 -3.19 -2.04
C VAL A 34 -5.05 -2.35 -0.94
N VAL A 35 -6.38 -2.28 -0.88
CA VAL A 35 -7.11 -1.54 0.16
C VAL A 35 -6.83 -2.11 1.56
N MET A 36 -6.85 -3.43 1.72
CA MET A 36 -6.55 -4.06 3.01
C MET A 36 -5.12 -3.80 3.48
N VAL A 37 -4.14 -3.90 2.58
CA VAL A 37 -2.73 -3.65 2.90
C VAL A 37 -2.51 -2.17 3.21
N ALA A 38 -3.10 -1.25 2.42
CA ALA A 38 -3.02 0.18 2.68
C ALA A 38 -3.62 0.55 4.05
N ALA A 39 -4.76 -0.04 4.42
CA ALA A 39 -5.36 0.16 5.73
C ALA A 39 -4.45 -0.34 6.87
N ALA A 40 -3.88 -1.55 6.72
CA ALA A 40 -2.97 -2.11 7.72
C ALA A 40 -1.70 -1.26 7.88
N LEU A 41 -1.07 -0.86 6.77
CA LEU A 41 0.10 0.03 6.78
C LEU A 41 -0.22 1.40 7.39
N GLY A 42 -1.41 1.95 7.14
CA GLY A 42 -1.89 3.16 7.79
C GLY A 42 -1.98 3.03 9.31
N VAL A 43 -2.47 1.89 9.82
CA VAL A 43 -2.48 1.63 11.27
C VAL A 43 -1.06 1.56 11.82
N PHE A 44 -0.14 0.86 11.17
CA PHE A 44 1.26 0.80 11.60
C PHE A 44 1.99 2.14 11.55
N ALA A 45 1.69 2.96 10.55
CA ALA A 45 2.21 4.32 10.42
C ALA A 45 1.72 5.23 11.56
N TYR A 46 0.45 5.11 11.96
CA TYR A 46 -0.09 5.84 13.10
C TYR A 46 0.59 5.43 14.42
N LEU A 47 0.71 4.12 14.66
CA LEU A 47 1.29 3.59 15.89
C LEU A 47 2.79 3.89 16.02
N SER A 48 3.54 3.76 14.93
CA SER A 48 4.98 4.06 14.90
C SER A 48 5.30 5.56 14.99
N GLY A 49 4.29 6.41 14.76
CA GLY A 49 4.44 7.88 14.76
C GLY A 49 4.25 8.54 16.14
N ASP A 50 3.71 7.84 17.13
CA ASP A 50 3.55 8.37 18.51
C ASP A 50 4.51 7.65 19.46
N VAL A 51 5.30 8.42 20.21
CA VAL A 51 6.32 7.90 21.12
C VAL A 51 5.74 6.95 22.18
N ARG A 52 4.53 7.23 22.69
CA ARG A 52 3.89 6.42 23.74
C ARG A 52 3.42 5.08 23.19
N PHE A 53 2.81 5.09 22.00
CA PHE A 53 2.37 3.85 21.36
C PHE A 53 3.55 3.00 20.92
N ALA A 54 4.60 3.62 20.36
CA ALA A 54 5.80 2.91 19.95
C ALA A 54 6.51 2.21 21.11
N ASP A 55 6.66 2.91 22.24
CA ASP A 55 7.24 2.34 23.47
C ASP A 55 6.37 1.24 24.07
N TYR A 56 5.05 1.45 24.14
CA TYR A 56 4.09 0.49 24.70
C TYR A 56 3.99 -0.81 23.88
N LEU A 57 4.02 -0.74 22.55
CA LEU A 57 3.95 -1.92 21.66
C LEU A 57 5.32 -2.53 21.34
N HIS A 58 6.42 -1.92 21.82
CA HIS A 58 7.79 -2.28 21.44
C HIS A 58 8.02 -2.32 19.92
N ILE A 59 7.49 -1.33 19.21
CA ILE A 59 7.68 -1.12 17.76
C ILE A 59 8.65 0.05 17.51
N PRO A 60 9.37 0.08 16.37
CA PRO A 60 10.30 1.16 16.08
C PRO A 60 9.59 2.51 15.94
N TYR A 61 10.04 3.50 16.71
CA TYR A 61 9.55 4.87 16.59
C TYR A 61 10.15 5.55 15.35
N VAL A 62 9.28 6.07 14.49
CA VAL A 62 9.65 6.85 13.30
C VAL A 62 8.93 8.18 13.34
N ALA A 63 9.68 9.25 13.61
CA ALA A 63 9.15 10.60 13.66
C ALA A 63 8.43 10.96 12.34
N TYR A 64 7.25 11.56 12.46
CA TYR A 64 6.39 12.00 11.35
C TYR A 64 5.82 10.87 10.47
N SER A 65 5.99 9.60 10.83
CA SER A 65 5.37 8.49 10.08
C SER A 65 3.83 8.54 10.08
N SER A 66 3.21 9.24 11.03
CA SER A 66 1.76 9.45 11.06
C SER A 66 1.22 10.26 9.87
N GLU A 67 2.06 10.99 9.12
CA GLU A 67 1.65 11.65 7.88
C GLU A 67 1.29 10.63 6.78
N LEU A 68 1.91 9.44 6.80
CA LEU A 68 1.62 8.37 5.85
C LEU A 68 0.19 7.85 5.99
N VAL A 69 -0.43 8.02 7.16
CA VAL A 69 -1.84 7.68 7.40
C VAL A 69 -2.76 8.43 6.44
N VAL A 70 -2.42 9.68 6.10
CA VAL A 70 -3.19 10.51 5.16
C VAL A 70 -3.13 9.90 3.76
N ILE A 71 -1.95 9.46 3.32
CA ILE A 71 -1.77 8.81 2.03
C ILE A 71 -2.47 7.44 2.00
N CYS A 72 -2.28 6.61 3.03
CA CYS A 72 -2.93 5.31 3.13
C CYS A 72 -4.46 5.42 3.14
N SER A 73 -5.03 6.38 3.88
CA SER A 73 -6.48 6.61 3.91
C SER A 73 -7.02 7.14 2.58
N ALA A 74 -6.28 8.00 1.89
CA ALA A 74 -6.61 8.43 0.53
C ALA A 74 -6.58 7.25 -0.47
N MET A 75 -5.59 6.37 -0.36
CA MET A 75 -5.52 5.14 -1.17
C MET A 75 -6.70 4.19 -0.90
N VAL A 76 -7.07 4.00 0.36
CA VAL A 76 -8.25 3.20 0.75
C VAL A 76 -9.52 3.80 0.16
N GLY A 77 -9.73 5.11 0.30
CA GLY A 77 -10.90 5.80 -0.24
C GLY A 77 -10.97 5.71 -1.78
N ALA A 78 -9.86 5.99 -2.46
CA ALA A 78 -9.76 5.88 -3.91
C ALA A 78 -9.95 4.43 -4.39
N GLY A 79 -9.40 3.45 -3.67
CA GLY A 79 -9.55 2.03 -4.00
C GLY A 79 -10.97 1.52 -3.82
N LEU A 80 -11.68 1.93 -2.75
CA LEU A 80 -13.10 1.62 -2.57
C LEU A 80 -13.98 2.29 -3.62
N ALA A 81 -13.67 3.54 -4.01
CA ALA A 81 -14.37 4.23 -5.09
C ALA A 81 -14.11 3.56 -6.45
N PHE A 82 -12.88 3.13 -6.73
CA PHE A 82 -12.53 2.38 -7.94
C PHE A 82 -13.25 1.03 -7.98
N LEU A 83 -13.25 0.30 -6.87
CA LEU A 83 -13.94 -0.97 -6.73
C LEU A 83 -15.43 -0.86 -7.08
N TRP A 84 -16.10 0.27 -6.77
CA TRP A 84 -17.49 0.48 -7.16
C TRP A 84 -17.73 0.30 -8.66
N PHE A 85 -16.77 0.73 -9.48
CA PHE A 85 -16.81 0.60 -10.96
C PHE A 85 -16.07 -0.62 -11.50
N ASN A 86 -15.30 -1.31 -10.66
CA ASN A 86 -14.49 -2.47 -11.03
C ASN A 86 -15.04 -3.80 -10.47
N ALA A 87 -16.07 -3.75 -9.62
CA ALA A 87 -16.79 -4.93 -9.14
C ALA A 87 -17.49 -5.62 -10.32
N HIS A 88 -17.48 -6.95 -10.32
CA HIS A 88 -18.04 -7.72 -11.42
C HIS A 88 -19.54 -7.46 -11.63
N PRO A 89 -20.00 -7.17 -12.87
CA PRO A 89 -19.23 -6.98 -14.11
C PRO A 89 -18.55 -5.59 -14.21
N ALA A 90 -17.24 -5.56 -14.47
CA ALA A 90 -16.46 -4.31 -14.42
C ALA A 90 -16.79 -3.32 -15.56
N GLU A 91 -16.91 -2.05 -15.20
CA GLU A 91 -17.11 -0.92 -16.13
C GLU A 91 -15.79 -0.18 -16.43
N VAL A 92 -14.85 -0.20 -15.48
CA VAL A 92 -13.54 0.47 -15.58
C VAL A 92 -12.42 -0.50 -15.22
N PHE A 93 -11.40 -0.58 -16.07
CA PHE A 93 -10.19 -1.37 -15.84
C PHE A 93 -9.09 -0.56 -15.17
N MET A 94 -8.32 -1.20 -14.30
CA MET A 94 -7.26 -0.56 -13.54
C MET A 94 -6.02 -0.30 -14.41
N GLY A 95 -5.59 -1.34 -15.14
CA GLY A 95 -4.49 -1.27 -16.09
C GLY A 95 -3.12 -1.06 -15.45
N ASP A 96 -2.08 -1.08 -16.28
CA ASP A 96 -0.69 -0.97 -15.84
C ASP A 96 -0.39 0.29 -15.02
N VAL A 97 -1.08 1.39 -15.32
CA VAL A 97 -0.91 2.68 -14.62
C VAL A 97 -1.34 2.56 -13.17
N GLY A 98 -2.54 2.03 -12.91
CA GLY A 98 -3.05 1.83 -11.55
C GLY A 98 -2.26 0.75 -10.81
N ALA A 99 -2.05 -0.40 -11.44
CA ALA A 99 -1.45 -1.56 -10.79
C ALA A 99 -0.01 -1.36 -10.36
N ARG A 100 0.85 -0.81 -11.23
CA ARG A 100 2.24 -0.55 -10.87
C ARG A 100 2.36 0.59 -9.86
N ALA A 101 1.55 1.64 -9.98
CA ALA A 101 1.59 2.77 -9.05
C ALA A 101 1.15 2.37 -7.64
N LEU A 102 0.07 1.60 -7.50
CA LEU A 102 -0.42 1.11 -6.21
C LEU A 102 0.57 0.14 -5.57
N GLY A 103 1.13 -0.80 -6.34
CA GLY A 103 2.14 -1.72 -5.83
C GLY A 103 3.44 -1.03 -5.42
N ALA A 104 3.88 -0.01 -6.16
CA ALA A 104 5.04 0.81 -5.80
C ALA A 104 4.80 1.58 -4.49
N MET A 105 3.65 2.24 -4.35
CA MET A 105 3.30 3.01 -3.15
C MET A 105 3.22 2.15 -1.88
N LEU A 106 2.79 0.89 -1.99
CA LEU A 106 2.80 -0.04 -0.86
C LEU A 106 4.21 -0.55 -0.51
N GLY A 107 5.12 -0.56 -1.50
CA GLY A 107 6.48 -1.05 -1.34
C GLY A 107 7.48 -0.01 -0.81
N THR A 108 7.12 1.27 -0.85
CA THR A 108 7.91 2.42 -0.35
C THR A 108 7.62 2.74 1.10
#